data_AF-A0A526QEU6-F1
#
_entry.id   AF-A0A526QEU6-F1
#
_cell.length_a   1.000
_cell.length_b   1.000
_cell.length_c   1.000
_cell.angle_alpha   90.00
_cell.angle_beta   90.00
_cell.angle_gamma   90.00
#
_symmetry.space_group_name_H-M   'P 1'
#
loop_
_entity.id
_entity.type
_entity.pdbx_description
1 polymer ?
#
loop_
_entity_poly.entity_id
_entity_poly.type
_entity_poly.pdbx_seq_one_letter_code
_entity_poly.pdbx_strand_id
1 'polypeptide(L)'
;TSAARTLGVEQTVEAQIGDNIRRALTPYLGPDNFRASVKADVNTDTRQIEETIFDPESRVERSVQSVRTNENSNQKQASTPTSVEQNLPETQAASTEGPQSTSQNDRKEEITNYEINSKKIATVSNGYTVTKMSIAVVVNQQRLATILGKDATPEQIAKRVQRALLQVIADHAADDAGEGGAD
;
A
#
# COMPACT_ATOMS: atom_id res chain seq x y z
N THR A 1 22.51 -19.30 0.42
CA THR A 1 21.28 -19.87 -0.19
C THR A 1 20.40 -18.85 -0.91
N SER A 2 20.74 -17.54 -0.93
CA SER A 2 20.18 -16.55 -1.88
C SER A 2 21.07 -16.38 -3.11
N ALA A 3 22.38 -16.13 -2.92
CA ALA A 3 23.32 -15.91 -4.02
C ALA A 3 23.36 -17.04 -5.07
N ALA A 4 23.29 -18.31 -4.64
CA ALA A 4 23.23 -19.45 -5.56
C ALA A 4 21.92 -19.51 -6.38
N ARG A 5 20.80 -19.02 -5.81
CA ARG A 5 19.53 -18.90 -6.54
C ARG A 5 19.62 -17.77 -7.56
N THR A 6 20.13 -16.60 -7.16
CA THR A 6 20.33 -15.46 -8.05
C THR A 6 21.20 -15.83 -9.26
N LEU A 7 22.36 -16.46 -9.03
CA LEU A 7 23.24 -16.94 -10.11
C LEU A 7 22.54 -17.94 -11.05
N GLY A 8 21.71 -18.83 -10.51
CA GLY A 8 20.95 -19.80 -11.32
C GLY A 8 19.87 -19.13 -12.18
N VAL A 9 19.17 -18.14 -11.61
CA VAL A 9 18.17 -17.34 -12.34
C VAL A 9 18.85 -16.51 -13.43
N GLU A 10 19.96 -15.83 -13.11
CA GLU A 10 20.75 -15.07 -14.08
C GLU A 10 21.17 -15.94 -15.27
N GLN A 11 21.75 -17.12 -15.02
CA GLN A 11 22.14 -18.03 -16.10
C GLN A 11 20.95 -18.49 -16.96
N THR A 12 19.80 -18.73 -16.33
CA THR A 12 18.58 -19.14 -17.03
C THR A 12 18.07 -18.02 -17.93
N VAL A 13 17.98 -16.80 -17.40
CA VAL A 13 17.56 -15.60 -18.12
C VAL A 13 18.54 -15.29 -19.26
N GLU A 14 19.85 -15.33 -19.01
CA GLU A 14 20.89 -15.13 -20.02
C GLU A 14 20.77 -16.13 -21.18
N ALA A 15 20.55 -17.42 -20.86
CA ALA A 15 20.40 -18.47 -21.85
C ALA A 15 19.13 -18.31 -22.69
N GLN A 16 17.99 -18.06 -22.05
CA GLN A 16 16.71 -17.85 -22.74
C GLN A 16 16.77 -16.66 -23.69
N ILE A 17 17.26 -15.51 -23.22
CA ILE A 17 17.41 -14.31 -24.04
C ILE A 17 18.42 -14.56 -25.17
N GLY A 18 19.53 -15.24 -24.90
CA GLY A 18 20.52 -15.60 -25.92
C GLY A 18 19.94 -16.48 -27.04
N ASP A 19 19.14 -17.48 -26.69
CA ASP A 19 18.46 -18.35 -27.65
C ASP A 19 17.39 -17.62 -28.45
N ASN A 20 16.67 -16.69 -27.83
CA ASN A 20 15.69 -15.85 -28.50
C ASN A 20 16.33 -14.90 -29.50
N ILE A 21 17.43 -14.22 -29.12
CA ILE A 21 18.23 -13.40 -30.04
C ILE A 21 18.68 -14.28 -31.22
N ARG A 22 19.15 -15.51 -30.94
CA ARG A 22 19.56 -16.43 -31.99
C ARG A 22 18.42 -16.74 -32.95
N ARG A 23 17.26 -17.13 -32.43
CA ARG A 23 16.06 -17.46 -33.23
C ARG A 23 15.58 -16.27 -34.06
N ALA A 24 15.60 -15.07 -33.50
CA ALA A 24 15.14 -13.86 -34.19
C ALA A 24 16.09 -13.41 -35.30
N LEU A 25 17.40 -13.53 -35.10
CA LEU A 25 18.40 -13.09 -36.08
C LEU A 25 18.71 -14.14 -37.16
N THR A 26 18.45 -15.43 -36.88
CA THR A 26 18.77 -16.54 -37.79
C THR A 26 18.12 -16.42 -39.19
N PRO A 27 16.84 -16.09 -39.36
CA PRO A 27 16.23 -15.97 -40.69
C PRO A 27 16.88 -14.92 -41.59
N TYR A 28 17.47 -13.89 -40.97
CA TYR A 28 18.10 -12.79 -41.70
C TYR A 28 19.59 -13.09 -41.94
N LEU A 29 20.33 -13.28 -40.85
CA LEU A 29 21.78 -13.40 -40.89
C LEU A 29 22.22 -14.82 -41.24
N GLY A 30 21.43 -15.85 -40.94
CA GLY A 30 21.88 -17.24 -40.95
C GLY A 30 22.64 -17.58 -39.66
N PRO A 31 22.63 -18.85 -39.24
CA PRO A 31 23.09 -19.28 -37.91
C PRO A 31 24.59 -19.07 -37.66
N ASP A 32 25.40 -19.03 -38.73
CA ASP A 32 26.86 -18.95 -38.62
C ASP A 32 27.43 -17.53 -38.77
N ASN A 33 26.56 -16.54 -39.05
CA ASN A 33 27.00 -15.19 -39.37
C ASN A 33 26.91 -14.22 -38.20
N PHE A 34 26.59 -14.69 -37.00
CA PHE A 34 26.59 -13.84 -35.82
C PHE A 34 26.90 -14.62 -34.53
N ARG A 35 27.34 -13.86 -33.53
CA ARG A 35 27.50 -14.31 -32.15
C ARG A 35 26.87 -13.27 -31.24
N ALA A 36 26.08 -13.73 -30.28
CA ALA A 36 25.46 -12.88 -29.27
C ALA A 36 25.95 -13.32 -27.90
N SER A 37 26.24 -12.36 -27.04
CA SER A 37 26.51 -12.56 -25.62
C SER A 37 25.55 -11.70 -24.82
N VAL A 38 24.93 -12.31 -23.81
CA VAL A 38 23.98 -11.65 -22.92
C VAL A 38 24.55 -11.69 -21.52
N LYS A 39 24.43 -10.58 -20.80
CA LYS A 39 24.66 -10.48 -19.37
C LYS A 39 23.50 -9.80 -18.69
N ALA A 40 22.94 -10.44 -17.68
CA ALA A 40 21.80 -9.94 -16.92
C ALA A 40 22.16 -9.83 -15.45
N ASP A 41 21.70 -8.74 -14.84
CA ASP A 41 21.68 -8.53 -13.40
C ASP A 41 20.22 -8.69 -12.98
N VAL A 42 19.98 -9.60 -12.03
CA VAL A 42 18.64 -9.99 -11.63
C VAL A 42 18.47 -9.80 -10.14
N ASN A 43 17.42 -9.08 -9.74
CA ASN A 43 16.99 -8.99 -8.36
C ASN A 43 15.96 -10.09 -8.08
N THR A 44 16.28 -10.96 -7.12
CA THR A 44 15.43 -12.09 -6.66
C THR A 44 14.87 -11.85 -5.26
N ASP A 45 14.81 -10.59 -4.81
CA ASP A 45 14.35 -10.25 -3.48
C ASP A 45 12.83 -10.44 -3.39
N THR A 46 12.38 -11.07 -2.30
CA THR A 46 10.96 -11.22 -2.02
C THR A 46 10.39 -9.86 -1.61
N ARG A 47 9.31 -9.43 -2.27
CA ARG A 47 8.58 -8.22 -1.89
C ARG A 47 7.27 -8.60 -1.22
N GLN A 48 7.06 -8.11 0.01
CA GLN A 48 5.80 -8.21 0.72
C GLN A 48 5.16 -6.81 0.82
N ILE A 49 3.93 -6.69 0.35
CA ILE A 49 3.11 -5.48 0.47
C ILE A 49 1.98 -5.79 1.45
N GLU A 50 1.91 -5.02 2.53
CA GLU A 50 0.82 -5.11 3.50
C GLU A 50 -0.07 -3.87 3.38
N GLU A 51 -1.33 -4.09 3.00
CA GLU A 51 -2.33 -3.04 2.89
C GLU A 51 -3.40 -3.26 3.96
N THR A 52 -3.67 -2.23 4.76
CA THR A 52 -4.82 -2.21 5.67
C THR A 52 -5.81 -1.19 5.15
N ILE A 53 -6.94 -1.69 4.66
CA ILE A 53 -8.05 -0.87 4.15
C ILE A 53 -9.09 -0.76 5.25
N PHE A 54 -9.46 0.47 5.59
CA PHE A 54 -10.55 0.76 6.53
C PHE A 54 -11.79 1.14 5.74
N ASP A 55 -12.93 0.55 6.09
CA ASP A 55 -14.23 0.96 5.55
C ASP A 55 -14.91 1.92 6.55
N PRO A 56 -14.89 3.24 6.28
CA PRO A 56 -15.47 4.23 7.17
C PRO A 56 -16.99 4.28 7.11
N GLU A 57 -17.65 3.59 6.16
CA GLU A 57 -19.12 3.56 6.06
C GLU A 57 -19.71 2.35 6.78
N SER A 58 -18.93 1.27 6.91
CA SER A 58 -19.29 0.10 7.72
C SER A 58 -18.97 0.28 9.21
N ARG A 59 -19.48 1.36 9.81
CA ARG A 59 -19.35 1.63 11.25
C ARG A 59 -20.43 0.86 12.01
N VAL A 60 -20.01 0.00 12.93
CA VAL A 60 -20.92 -0.63 13.88
C VAL A 60 -20.66 -0.05 15.26
N GLU A 61 -21.72 0.42 15.92
CA GLU A 61 -21.63 0.91 17.30
C GLU A 61 -21.30 -0.26 18.23
N ARG A 62 -20.24 -0.12 19.03
CA ARG A 62 -19.80 -1.15 19.98
C ARG A 62 -20.36 -0.93 21.37
N SER A 63 -20.40 0.32 21.85
CA SER A 63 -21.04 0.68 23.11
C SER A 63 -21.36 2.17 23.19
N VAL A 64 -22.50 2.48 23.82
CA VAL A 64 -22.91 3.85 24.19
C VAL A 64 -22.99 3.90 25.71
N GLN A 65 -22.13 4.70 26.33
CA GLN A 65 -22.20 4.98 27.77
C GLN A 65 -22.76 6.38 27.97
N SER A 66 -23.96 6.46 28.55
CA SER A 66 -24.57 7.73 28.94
C SER A 66 -24.50 7.88 30.45
N VAL A 67 -23.78 8.91 30.92
CA VAL A 67 -23.76 9.30 32.33
C VAL A 67 -24.64 10.54 32.48
N ARG A 68 -25.71 10.42 33.25
CA ARG A 68 -26.56 11.56 33.65
C ARG A 68 -26.42 11.74 35.15
N THR A 69 -25.88 12.88 35.55
CA THR A 69 -25.84 13.29 36.96
C THR A 69 -26.81 14.44 37.14
N ASN A 70 -27.80 14.25 38.00
CA ASN A 70 -28.74 15.28 38.42
C ASN A 70 -28.55 15.47 39.92
N GLU A 71 -27.87 16.54 40.30
CA GLU A 71 -27.70 16.93 41.70
C GLU A 71 -28.70 18.04 42.04
N ASN A 72 -29.69 17.69 42.85
CA ASN A 72 -30.63 18.63 43.46
C ASN A 72 -30.26 18.81 44.92
N SER A 73 -29.76 19.98 45.27
CA SER A 73 -29.51 20.37 46.65
C SER A 73 -30.54 21.40 47.08
N ASN A 74 -31.35 21.03 48.07
CA ASN A 74 -32.32 21.90 48.73
C ASN A 74 -31.87 22.12 50.16
N GLN A 75 -31.28 23.28 50.44
CA GLN A 75 -30.89 23.65 51.80
C GLN A 75 -32.00 24.52 52.40
N LYS A 76 -32.76 23.97 53.36
CA LYS A 76 -33.67 24.74 54.21
C LYS A 76 -32.99 24.97 55.55
N GLN A 77 -32.55 26.21 55.79
CA GLN A 77 -32.03 26.59 57.09
C GLN A 77 -33.19 27.08 57.97
N ALA A 78 -33.55 26.32 58.99
CA ALA A 78 -34.54 26.77 59.97
C ALA A 78 -33.93 27.88 60.81
N SER A 79 -34.39 29.12 60.63
CA SER A 79 -34.06 30.23 61.51
C SER A 79 -34.93 30.13 62.76
N THR A 80 -34.38 29.66 63.87
CA THR A 80 -34.97 29.89 65.19
C THR A 80 -34.77 31.36 65.56
N PRO A 81 -35.85 32.15 65.81
CA PRO A 81 -35.70 33.50 66.32
C PRO A 81 -35.17 33.43 67.76
N THR A 82 -33.97 33.97 68.00
CA THR A 82 -33.45 34.17 69.35
C THR A 82 -34.21 35.34 69.97
N SER A 83 -35.30 35.06 70.69
CA SER A 83 -35.97 36.07 71.51
C SER A 83 -35.50 35.92 72.95
N VAL A 84 -34.97 36.99 73.51
CA VAL A 84 -34.77 37.16 74.96
C VAL A 84 -36.12 37.05 75.66
N GLU A 85 -36.16 36.28 76.75
CA GLU A 85 -37.34 36.03 77.58
C GLU A 85 -38.03 37.34 78.01
N GLN A 86 -39.26 37.54 77.56
CA GLN A 86 -40.17 38.45 78.25
C GLN A 86 -41.61 37.92 78.23
N ASN A 87 -42.07 37.62 79.43
CA ASN A 87 -43.29 36.93 79.83
C ASN A 87 -44.56 37.76 79.52
N LEU A 88 -45.20 37.56 78.37
CA LEU A 88 -46.53 38.12 78.06
C LEU A 88 -47.41 37.08 77.33
N PRO A 89 -48.67 36.83 77.74
CA PRO A 89 -49.54 35.84 77.11
C PRO A 89 -50.21 36.40 75.85
N GLU A 90 -50.37 35.51 74.86
CA GLU A 90 -51.14 35.67 73.60
C GLU A 90 -50.55 36.67 72.59
N THR A 91 -49.50 36.25 71.88
CA THR A 91 -49.31 36.68 70.48
C THR A 91 -48.87 35.49 69.66
N GLN A 92 -49.68 35.11 68.68
CA GLN A 92 -49.39 34.03 67.76
C GLN A 92 -48.23 34.47 66.85
N ALA A 93 -47.04 33.95 67.12
CA ALA A 93 -45.85 34.21 66.31
C ALA A 93 -46.05 33.63 64.90
N ALA A 94 -46.16 34.50 63.90
CA ALA A 94 -46.12 34.09 62.51
C ALA A 94 -44.75 33.47 62.23
N SER A 95 -44.74 32.25 61.70
CA SER A 95 -43.53 31.54 61.32
C SER A 95 -42.90 32.23 60.11
N THR A 96 -41.75 32.89 60.28
CA THR A 96 -40.97 33.42 59.15
C THR A 96 -40.21 32.27 58.50
N GLU A 97 -40.54 31.94 57.25
CA GLU A 97 -39.76 31.00 56.43
C GLU A 97 -38.37 31.60 56.16
N GLY A 98 -37.31 30.88 56.57
CA GLY A 98 -35.92 31.25 56.30
C GLY A 98 -35.55 31.14 54.81
N PRO A 99 -34.45 31.78 54.37
CA PRO A 99 -34.05 31.77 52.96
C PRO A 99 -33.82 30.34 52.46
N GLN A 100 -34.56 29.97 51.42
CA GLN A 100 -34.41 28.69 50.73
C GLN A 100 -33.47 28.90 49.54
N SER A 101 -32.35 28.19 49.51
CA SER A 101 -31.51 28.10 48.32
C SER A 101 -31.71 26.74 47.65
N THR A 102 -31.99 26.79 46.35
CA THR A 102 -32.08 25.62 45.49
C THR A 102 -30.99 25.76 44.44
N SER A 103 -30.07 24.79 44.37
CA SER A 103 -29.10 24.72 43.27
C SER A 103 -29.34 23.43 42.50
N GLN A 104 -29.49 23.56 41.18
CA GLN A 104 -29.64 22.42 40.28
C GLN A 104 -28.43 22.38 39.34
N ASN A 105 -27.76 21.24 39.27
CA ASN A 105 -26.64 21.01 38.36
C ASN A 105 -26.93 19.77 37.52
N ASP A 106 -27.00 19.96 36.20
CA ASP A 106 -27.30 18.92 35.22
C ASP A 106 -26.06 18.65 34.35
N ARG A 107 -25.47 17.46 34.48
CA ARG A 107 -24.35 17.00 33.63
C ARG A 107 -24.79 15.79 32.81
N LYS A 108 -24.73 15.92 31.48
CA LYS A 108 -24.93 14.83 30.52
C LYS A 108 -23.62 14.57 29.78
N GLU A 109 -23.08 13.37 29.91
CA GLU A 109 -21.97 12.86 29.12
C GLU A 109 -22.41 11.67 28.28
N GLU A 110 -21.94 11.62 27.03
CA GLU A 110 -22.23 10.56 26.08
C GLU A 110 -20.91 10.14 25.42
N ILE A 111 -20.54 8.87 25.59
CA ILE A 111 -19.35 8.27 24.98
C ILE A 111 -19.83 7.16 24.04
N THR A 112 -19.55 7.32 22.74
CA THR A 112 -19.87 6.32 21.71
C THR A 112 -18.60 5.70 21.17
N ASN A 113 -18.45 4.39 21.32
CA ASN A 113 -17.34 3.63 20.77
C ASN A 113 -17.75 2.99 19.44
N TYR A 114 -16.91 3.13 18.42
CA TYR A 114 -17.11 2.52 17.10
C TYR A 114 -16.12 1.39 16.88
N GLU A 115 -16.58 0.34 16.20
CA GLU A 115 -15.70 -0.65 15.58
C GLU A 115 -15.67 -0.38 14.08
N ILE A 116 -14.47 -0.24 13.52
CA ILE A 116 -14.25 0.00 12.09
C ILE A 116 -13.78 -1.30 11.47
N ASN A 117 -14.52 -1.78 10.47
CA ASN A 117 -14.10 -2.94 9.71
C ASN A 117 -12.77 -2.65 9.01
N SER A 118 -11.82 -3.57 9.14
CA SER A 118 -10.53 -3.49 8.44
C SER A 118 -10.32 -4.75 7.61
N LYS A 119 -9.83 -4.55 6.38
CA LYS A 119 -9.37 -5.63 5.51
C LYS A 119 -7.85 -5.53 5.44
N LYS A 120 -7.17 -6.61 5.84
CA LYS A 120 -5.72 -6.76 5.66
C LYS A 120 -5.45 -7.59 4.41
N ILE A 121 -4.68 -7.05 3.49
CA ILE A 121 -4.21 -7.73 2.28
C ILE A 121 -2.69 -7.85 2.40
N ALA A 122 -2.18 -9.08 2.29
CA ALA A 122 -0.75 -9.35 2.26
C ALA A 122 -0.39 -9.96 0.90
N THR A 123 0.27 -9.18 0.05
CA THR A 123 0.70 -9.61 -1.29
C THR A 123 2.18 -9.95 -1.23
N VAL A 124 2.51 -11.23 -1.45
CA VAL A 124 3.90 -11.72 -1.50
C VAL A 124 4.26 -11.99 -2.95
N SER A 125 5.20 -11.23 -3.51
CA SER A 125 5.73 -11.45 -4.85
C SER A 125 7.00 -12.30 -4.76
N ASN A 126 6.89 -13.54 -5.24
CA ASN A 126 7.96 -14.52 -5.34
C ASN A 126 8.38 -14.68 -6.79
N GLY A 127 9.04 -13.66 -7.32
CA GLY A 127 9.54 -13.64 -8.69
C GLY A 127 10.96 -13.11 -8.74
N TYR A 128 11.38 -12.73 -9.94
CA TYR A 128 12.62 -12.00 -10.15
C TYR A 128 12.35 -10.81 -11.07
N THR A 129 13.20 -9.80 -10.96
CA THR A 129 13.14 -8.64 -11.85
C THR A 129 14.51 -8.43 -12.46
N VAL A 130 14.57 -8.23 -13.78
CA VAL A 130 15.83 -7.91 -14.46
C VAL A 130 16.13 -6.44 -14.22
N THR A 131 17.16 -6.14 -13.43
CA THR A 131 17.53 -4.77 -13.06
C THR A 131 18.37 -4.11 -14.15
N LYS A 132 19.25 -4.88 -14.77
CA LYS A 132 20.15 -4.42 -15.83
C LYS A 132 20.45 -5.55 -16.79
N MET A 133 20.57 -5.21 -18.06
CA MET A 133 20.97 -6.16 -19.09
C MET A 133 21.93 -5.53 -20.08
N SER A 134 22.94 -6.29 -20.48
CA SER A 134 23.91 -5.93 -21.50
C SER A 134 23.92 -6.99 -22.58
N ILE A 135 23.74 -6.57 -23.83
CA ILE A 135 23.71 -7.47 -24.98
C ILE A 135 24.79 -7.00 -25.96
N ALA A 136 25.69 -7.91 -26.33
CA ALA A 136 26.69 -7.70 -27.35
C ALA A 136 26.40 -8.62 -28.54
N VAL A 137 26.31 -8.06 -29.74
CA VAL A 137 26.11 -8.82 -30.97
C VAL A 137 27.21 -8.50 -31.97
N VAL A 138 27.91 -9.52 -32.42
CA VAL A 138 28.92 -9.44 -33.48
C VAL A 138 28.38 -10.11 -34.72
N VAL A 139 28.50 -9.47 -35.88
CA VAL A 139 27.94 -9.93 -37.15
C VAL A 139 29.01 -9.98 -38.24
N ASN A 140 28.96 -11.00 -39.09
CA ASN A 140 29.80 -11.11 -40.27
C ASN A 140 29.42 -10.05 -41.32
N GLN A 141 30.37 -9.16 -41.64
CA GLN A 141 30.17 -8.05 -42.58
C GLN A 141 29.83 -8.51 -44.00
N GLN A 142 30.38 -9.63 -44.48
CA GLN A 142 30.10 -10.13 -45.83
C GLN A 142 28.64 -10.52 -45.99
N ARG A 143 28.06 -11.15 -44.96
CA ARG A 143 26.64 -11.51 -44.95
C ARG A 143 25.74 -10.28 -44.98
N LEU A 144 26.12 -9.23 -44.26
CA LEU A 144 25.38 -7.97 -44.26
C LEU A 144 25.29 -7.33 -45.66
N ALA A 145 26.40 -7.33 -46.40
CA ALA A 145 26.44 -6.82 -47.77
C ALA A 145 25.53 -7.61 -48.74
N THR A 146 25.36 -8.93 -48.52
CA THR A 146 24.47 -9.76 -49.37
C THR A 146 22.97 -9.56 -49.08
N ILE A 147 22.59 -9.21 -47.85
CA ILE A 147 21.17 -9.10 -47.46
C ILE A 147 20.60 -7.73 -47.82
N LEU A 148 21.35 -6.65 -47.59
CA LEU A 148 20.84 -5.30 -47.78
C LEU A 148 21.21 -4.68 -49.14
N GLY A 149 21.95 -5.40 -49.98
CA GLY A 149 22.49 -4.90 -51.23
C GLY A 149 23.84 -4.21 -51.04
N LYS A 150 24.59 -4.09 -52.13
CA LYS A 150 25.99 -3.62 -52.15
C LYS A 150 26.17 -2.18 -51.59
N ASP A 151 25.08 -1.43 -51.48
CA ASP A 151 25.05 0.00 -51.10
C ASP A 151 24.45 0.26 -49.71
N ALA A 152 24.10 -0.78 -48.95
CA ALA A 152 23.53 -0.61 -47.63
C ALA A 152 24.56 -0.05 -46.65
N THR A 153 24.20 1.06 -46.00
CA THR A 153 25.11 1.69 -45.05
C THR A 153 25.19 0.88 -43.75
N PRO A 154 26.36 0.85 -43.08
CA PRO A 154 26.52 0.23 -41.76
C PRO A 154 25.47 0.67 -40.73
N GLU A 155 24.97 1.90 -40.86
CA GLU A 155 23.94 2.49 -39.99
C GLU A 155 22.56 1.86 -40.20
N GLN A 156 22.16 1.59 -41.46
CA GLN A 156 20.88 0.94 -41.77
C GLN A 156 20.86 -0.50 -41.22
N ILE A 157 21.99 -1.17 -41.31
CA ILE A 157 22.20 -2.50 -40.73
C ILE A 157 22.05 -2.46 -39.22
N ALA A 158 22.81 -1.56 -38.57
CA ALA A 158 22.78 -1.41 -37.12
C ALA A 158 21.36 -1.11 -36.61
N LYS A 159 20.63 -0.22 -37.30
CA LYS A 159 19.25 0.13 -36.95
C LYS A 159 18.28 -1.05 -37.09
N ARG A 160 18.46 -1.91 -38.10
CA ARG A 160 17.60 -3.08 -38.31
C ARG A 160 17.86 -4.18 -37.26
N VAL A 161 19.13 -4.45 -36.95
CA VAL A 161 19.54 -5.38 -35.89
C VAL A 161 19.05 -4.86 -34.53
N GLN A 162 19.23 -3.58 -34.25
CA GLN A 162 18.76 -2.95 -33.02
C GLN A 162 17.23 -3.05 -32.88
N ARG A 163 16.47 -2.83 -33.95
CA ARG A 163 15.02 -3.01 -33.94
C ARG A 163 14.62 -4.47 -33.66
N ALA A 164 15.29 -5.43 -34.28
CA ALA A 164 15.02 -6.85 -34.04
C ALA A 164 15.33 -7.25 -32.58
N LEU A 165 16.43 -6.73 -32.01
CA LEU A 165 16.78 -6.93 -30.61
C LEU A 165 15.72 -6.31 -29.67
N LEU A 166 15.30 -5.07 -29.92
CA LEU A 166 14.28 -4.40 -29.10
C LEU A 166 12.94 -5.14 -29.15
N GLN A 167 12.56 -5.69 -30.30
CA GLN A 167 11.34 -6.46 -30.45
C GLN A 167 11.37 -7.76 -29.63
N VAL A 168 12.47 -8.51 -29.69
CA VAL A 168 12.65 -9.73 -28.88
C VAL A 168 12.57 -9.44 -27.38
N ILE A 169 13.16 -8.32 -26.94
CA ILE A 169 13.12 -7.89 -25.55
C ILE A 169 11.69 -7.49 -25.15
N ALA A 170 10.98 -6.74 -26.00
CA ALA A 170 9.62 -6.28 -25.72
C ALA A 170 8.60 -7.42 -25.67
N ASP A 171 8.71 -8.39 -26.59
CA ASP A 171 7.80 -9.54 -26.64
C ASP A 171 7.92 -10.39 -25.36
N HIS A 172 9.09 -10.45 -24.73
CA HIS A 172 9.29 -11.19 -23.47
C HIS A 172 9.02 -10.36 -22.20
N ALA A 173 9.25 -9.05 -22.23
CA ALA A 173 8.80 -8.17 -21.15
C ALA A 173 7.26 -8.19 -20.99
N ALA A 174 6.53 -8.46 -22.09
CA ALA A 174 5.09 -8.63 -22.08
C ALA A 174 4.64 -10.00 -21.54
N ASP A 175 5.39 -11.08 -21.81
CA ASP A 175 5.10 -12.43 -21.29
C ASP A 175 5.32 -12.50 -19.76
N ASP A 176 6.35 -11.84 -19.25
CA ASP A 176 6.68 -11.80 -17.80
C ASP A 176 5.65 -10.99 -16.99
N ALA A 177 4.98 -10.01 -17.62
CA ALA A 177 3.88 -9.27 -17.01
C ALA A 177 2.58 -10.08 -16.92
N GLY A 178 2.48 -11.21 -17.62
CA GLY A 178 1.29 -12.06 -17.70
C GLY A 178 1.16 -13.10 -16.58
N GLU A 179 2.25 -13.47 -15.89
CA GLU A 179 2.23 -14.51 -14.85
C GLU A 179 2.00 -13.97 -13.42
N GLY A 180 1.90 -12.65 -13.23
CA GLY A 180 1.77 -12.02 -11.91
C GLY A 180 0.34 -11.87 -11.36
N GLY A 181 -0.67 -12.51 -11.95
CA GLY A 181 -2.07 -12.22 -11.62
C GLY A 181 -3.03 -13.40 -11.79
N ALA A 182 -2.83 -14.49 -11.05
CA ALA A 182 -3.89 -15.46 -10.78
C ALA A 182 -3.51 -16.38 -9.61
N ASP A 183 -3.73 -15.92 -8.37
CA ASP A 183 -4.37 -16.71 -7.30
C ASP A 183 -4.84 -15.78 -6.16
#